data_AF-A0A949HUE5-F1
#
_entry.id   AF-A0A949HUE5-F1
#
_cell.length_a   1.000
_cell.length_b   1.000
_cell.length_c   1.000
_cell.angle_alpha   90.00
_cell.angle_beta   90.00
_cell.angle_gamma   90.00
#
_symmetry.space_group_name_H-M   'P 1'
#
loop_
_entity.id
_entity.type
_entity.pdbx_description
1 polymer ?
#
loop_
_entity_poly.entity_id
_entity_poly.type
_entity_poly.pdbx_seq_one_letter_code
_entity_poly.pdbx_strand_id
1 'polypeptide(L)'
;MKAHTILLIIPILLCGCAATRPLSDAAFGAGGGALAAQFSNGNPGITAAGAAGGVLASEGLHYAAGREKKAAYQNGYDKGRSDAVKQQYWLMVSRQKGVNQSGVRYYYIQVPEQIVDGVILEPTTEYIPVEQ
;
A
#
# COMPACT_ATOMS: atom_id res chain seq x y z
N MET A 1 38.39 25.28 -5.12
CA MET A 1 38.33 24.08 -4.24
C MET A 1 36.92 23.65 -3.84
N LYS A 2 35.90 24.53 -3.78
CA LYS A 2 34.52 24.16 -3.36
C LYS A 2 33.67 23.44 -4.43
N ALA A 3 33.95 23.64 -5.73
CA ALA A 3 33.18 23.04 -6.82
C ALA A 3 33.47 21.53 -7.02
N HIS A 4 34.69 21.07 -6.68
CA HIS A 4 35.07 19.66 -6.81
C HIS A 4 34.47 18.76 -5.72
N THR A 5 34.30 19.28 -4.50
CA THR A 5 33.63 18.55 -3.41
C THR A 5 32.14 18.37 -3.69
N ILE A 6 31.48 19.34 -4.31
CA ILE A 6 30.05 19.26 -4.66
C ILE A 6 29.81 18.23 -5.79
N LEU A 7 30.69 18.14 -6.78
CA LEU A 7 30.60 17.17 -7.88
C LEU A 7 30.72 15.70 -7.40
N LEU A 8 31.45 15.45 -6.31
CA LEU A 8 31.67 14.12 -5.76
C LEU A 8 30.53 13.64 -4.84
N ILE A 9 29.80 14.56 -4.21
CA ILE A 9 28.72 14.24 -3.25
C ILE A 9 27.41 13.86 -3.95
N ILE A 10 27.11 14.47 -5.10
CA ILE A 10 25.89 14.23 -5.87
C ILE A 10 25.73 12.75 -6.30
N PRO A 11 26.72 12.07 -6.90
CA PRO A 11 26.56 10.68 -7.32
C PRO A 11 26.41 9.69 -6.14
N ILE A 12 26.95 10.01 -4.96
CA ILE A 12 26.82 9.18 -3.75
C ILE A 12 25.37 9.18 -3.23
N LEU A 13 24.69 10.33 -3.34
CA LEU A 13 23.30 10.47 -2.88
C LEU A 13 22.30 9.75 -3.80
N LEU A 14 22.56 9.73 -5.11
CA LEU A 14 21.69 9.07 -6.11
C LEU A 14 21.87 7.55 -6.17
N CYS A 15 23.03 7.00 -5.78
CA CYS A 15 23.30 5.56 -5.80
C CYS A 15 23.07 4.85 -4.45
N GLY A 16 22.67 5.59 -3.42
CA GLY A 16 22.56 5.10 -2.04
C GLY A 16 21.52 4.00 -1.81
N CYS A 17 20.54 3.80 -2.70
CA CYS A 17 19.46 2.83 -2.45
C CYS A 17 19.88 1.35 -2.55
N ALA A 18 20.95 1.02 -3.31
CA ALA A 18 21.42 -0.36 -3.46
C ALA A 18 22.73 -0.64 -2.68
N ALA A 19 23.55 0.38 -2.43
CA ALA A 19 24.87 0.25 -1.82
C ALA A 19 24.88 0.34 -0.27
N THR A 20 23.71 0.29 0.39
CA THR A 20 23.61 0.47 1.84
C THR A 20 24.37 -0.59 2.63
N ARG A 21 24.37 -1.86 2.19
CA ARG A 21 25.03 -2.97 2.91
C ARG A 21 26.55 -2.83 2.96
N PRO A 22 27.29 -2.78 1.83
CA PRO A 22 28.75 -2.66 1.88
C PRO A 22 29.23 -1.35 2.52
N LEU A 23 28.48 -0.25 2.37
CA LEU A 23 28.80 1.01 3.04
C LEU A 23 28.57 0.92 4.54
N SER A 24 27.47 0.31 4.99
CA SER A 24 27.19 0.12 6.41
C SER A 24 28.16 -0.84 7.06
N ASP A 25 28.52 -1.95 6.42
CA ASP A 25 29.49 -2.90 6.96
C ASP A 25 30.88 -2.28 7.03
N ALA A 26 31.28 -1.50 6.01
CA ALA A 26 32.51 -0.73 6.05
C ALA A 26 32.48 0.35 7.14
N ALA A 27 31.34 1.02 7.35
CA ALA A 27 31.19 2.03 8.40
C ALA A 27 31.21 1.40 9.81
N PHE A 28 30.53 0.28 10.00
CA PHE A 28 30.53 -0.47 11.26
C PHE A 28 31.89 -1.13 11.52
N GLY A 29 32.57 -1.65 10.50
CA GLY A 29 33.92 -2.17 10.60
C GLY A 29 34.94 -1.09 10.89
N ALA A 30 34.91 0.03 10.18
CA ALA A 30 35.79 1.17 10.46
C ALA A 30 35.49 1.77 11.85
N GLY A 31 34.22 1.90 12.23
CA GLY A 31 33.80 2.38 13.54
C GLY A 31 34.22 1.44 14.67
N GLY A 32 34.01 0.13 14.52
CA GLY A 32 34.43 -0.89 15.47
C GLY A 32 35.95 -0.95 15.64
N GLY A 33 36.70 -0.82 14.54
CA GLY A 33 38.16 -0.71 14.56
C GLY A 33 38.65 0.56 15.25
N ALA A 34 38.07 1.71 14.93
CA ALA A 34 38.45 2.99 15.53
C ALA A 34 38.18 3.01 17.06
N LEU A 35 37.03 2.50 17.49
CA LEU A 35 36.70 2.36 18.92
C LEU A 35 37.70 1.44 19.62
N ALA A 36 37.98 0.26 19.04
CA ALA A 36 38.92 -0.69 19.60
C ALA A 36 40.36 -0.15 19.65
N ALA A 37 40.77 0.65 18.66
CA ALA A 37 42.07 1.33 18.66
C ALA A 37 42.20 2.32 19.82
N GLN A 38 41.14 3.08 20.13
CA GLN A 38 41.13 4.02 21.25
C GLN A 38 41.23 3.30 22.60
N PHE A 39 40.48 2.21 22.79
CA PHE A 39 40.52 1.45 24.05
C PHE A 39 41.79 0.63 24.25
N SER A 40 42.51 0.30 23.17
CA SER A 40 43.69 -0.57 23.22
C SER A 40 45.03 0.15 23.04
N ASN A 41 45.05 1.48 23.15
CA ASN A 41 46.24 2.32 22.89
C ASN A 41 46.90 2.02 21.54
N GLY A 42 46.09 1.82 20.49
CA GLY A 42 46.58 1.56 19.14
C GLY A 42 47.12 0.16 18.91
N ASN A 43 46.79 -0.83 19.75
CA ASN A 43 47.17 -2.22 19.50
C ASN A 43 46.52 -2.72 18.19
N PRO A 44 47.31 -3.15 17.19
CA PRO A 44 46.78 -3.55 15.89
C PRO A 44 45.92 -4.82 15.95
N GLY A 45 46.20 -5.74 16.88
CA GLY A 45 45.41 -6.97 17.05
C GLY A 45 44.00 -6.69 17.57
N ILE A 46 43.88 -5.83 18.58
CA ILE A 46 42.58 -5.46 19.16
C ILE A 46 41.79 -4.56 18.19
N THR A 47 42.48 -3.68 17.46
CA THR A 47 41.88 -2.85 16.40
C THR A 47 41.29 -3.72 15.28
N ALA A 48 42.03 -4.71 14.79
CA ALA A 48 41.55 -5.64 13.77
C ALA A 48 40.37 -6.49 14.28
N ALA A 49 40.42 -6.95 15.53
CA ALA A 49 39.33 -7.67 16.17
C ALA A 49 38.07 -6.80 16.30
N GLY A 50 38.21 -5.53 16.67
CA GLY A 50 37.10 -4.58 16.74
C GLY A 50 36.49 -4.29 15.37
N ALA A 51 37.31 -4.19 14.32
CA ALA A 51 36.82 -4.01 12.97
C ALA A 51 36.04 -5.23 12.46
N ALA A 52 36.58 -6.43 12.67
CA ALA A 52 35.89 -7.67 12.35
C ALA A 52 34.58 -7.82 13.16
N GLY A 53 34.63 -7.49 14.46
CA GLY A 53 33.45 -7.48 15.33
C GLY A 53 32.38 -6.49 14.88
N GLY A 54 32.77 -5.32 14.39
CA GLY A 54 31.86 -4.32 13.82
C GLY A 54 31.11 -4.83 12.58
N VAL A 55 31.83 -5.46 11.63
CA VAL A 55 31.22 -6.06 10.42
C VAL A 55 30.29 -7.22 10.79
N LEU A 56 30.66 -8.05 11.77
CA LEU A 56 29.80 -9.14 12.22
C LEU A 56 28.54 -8.62 12.92
N ALA A 57 28.65 -7.55 13.69
CA ALA A 57 27.51 -6.90 14.33
C ALA A 57 26.55 -6.30 13.29
N SER A 58 27.06 -5.70 12.20
CA SER A 58 26.21 -5.16 11.15
C SER A 58 25.46 -6.26 10.39
N GLU A 59 26.05 -7.44 10.16
CA GLU A 59 25.34 -8.58 9.57
C GLU A 59 24.14 -9.02 10.44
N GLY A 60 24.32 -9.03 11.76
CA GLY A 60 23.24 -9.32 12.72
C GLY A 60 22.09 -8.30 12.64
N LEU A 61 22.44 -7.01 12.57
CA LEU A 61 21.46 -5.93 12.40
C LEU A 61 20.73 -6.03 11.05
N HIS A 62 21.45 -6.34 9.97
CA HIS A 62 20.85 -6.55 8.65
C HIS A 62 19.91 -7.76 8.63
N TYR A 63 20.28 -8.84 9.30
CA TYR A 63 19.42 -10.02 9.42
C TYR A 63 18.14 -9.71 10.19
N ALA A 64 18.24 -9.01 11.32
CA ALA A 64 17.08 -8.59 12.10
C ALA A 64 16.16 -7.65 11.29
N ALA A 65 16.74 -6.63 10.65
CA ALA A 65 16.00 -5.71 9.79
C ALA A 65 15.34 -6.41 8.59
N GLY A 66 16.01 -7.41 8.01
CA GLY A 66 15.45 -8.24 6.93
C GLY A 66 14.24 -9.06 7.38
N ARG A 67 14.30 -9.63 8.59
CA ARG A 67 13.16 -10.35 9.19
C ARG A 67 11.96 -9.43 9.43
N GLU A 68 12.20 -8.24 9.97
CA GLU A 68 11.14 -7.25 10.19
C GLU A 68 10.50 -6.83 8.87
N LYS A 69 11.31 -6.53 7.84
CA LYS A 69 10.80 -6.21 6.50
C LYS A 69 9.94 -7.32 5.92
N LYS A 70 10.35 -8.58 6.07
CA LYS A 70 9.58 -9.73 5.60
C LYS A 70 8.26 -9.90 6.37
N ALA A 71 8.30 -9.74 7.69
CA ALA A 71 7.10 -9.81 8.53
C ALA A 71 6.11 -8.68 8.20
N ALA A 72 6.61 -7.46 8.04
CA ALA A 72 5.81 -6.30 7.62
C ALA A 72 5.20 -6.51 6.23
N TYR A 73 5.97 -7.06 5.28
CA TYR A 73 5.47 -7.40 3.94
C TYR A 73 4.36 -8.44 3.99
N GLN A 74 4.56 -9.54 4.72
CA GLN A 74 3.56 -10.60 4.83
C GLN A 74 2.27 -10.10 5.49
N ASN A 75 2.38 -9.35 6.60
CA ASN A 75 1.23 -8.76 7.27
C ASN A 75 0.49 -7.77 6.36
N GLY A 76 1.22 -6.90 5.66
CA GLY A 76 0.64 -5.99 4.68
C GLY A 76 -0.06 -6.71 3.53
N TYR A 77 0.52 -7.81 3.04
CA TYR A 77 -0.06 -8.65 2.00
C TYR A 77 -1.37 -9.32 2.46
N ASP A 78 -1.36 -9.94 3.64
CA ASP A 78 -2.53 -10.63 4.20
C ASP A 78 -3.67 -9.66 4.51
N LYS A 79 -3.32 -8.47 5.03
CA LYS A 79 -4.28 -7.39 5.27
C LYS A 79 -4.87 -6.86 3.96
N GLY A 80 -4.02 -6.58 2.97
CA GLY A 80 -4.45 -6.10 1.65
C GLY A 80 -5.39 -7.07 0.94
N ARG A 81 -5.09 -8.37 0.99
CA ARG A 81 -5.97 -9.42 0.42
C ARG A 81 -7.34 -9.43 1.09
N SER A 82 -7.38 -9.30 2.41
CA SER A 82 -8.63 -9.30 3.18
C SER A 82 -9.48 -8.06 2.89
N ASP A 83 -8.85 -6.88 2.80
CA ASP A 83 -9.54 -5.62 2.54
C ASP A 83 -10.09 -5.56 1.10
N ALA A 84 -9.35 -6.09 0.12
CA ALA A 84 -9.81 -6.19 -1.26
C ALA A 84 -11.10 -7.03 -1.39
N VAL A 85 -11.16 -8.20 -0.71
CA VAL A 85 -12.35 -9.05 -0.72
C VAL A 85 -13.55 -8.34 -0.07
N LYS A 86 -13.34 -7.63 1.05
CA LYS A 86 -14.40 -6.86 1.71
C LYS A 86 -14.91 -5.73 0.82
N GLN A 87 -14.03 -4.99 0.15
CA GLN A 87 -14.43 -3.94 -0.78
C GLN A 87 -15.27 -4.49 -1.93
N GLN A 88 -14.86 -5.62 -2.50
CA GLN A 88 -15.62 -6.28 -3.56
C GLN A 88 -16.99 -6.78 -3.07
N TYR A 89 -17.06 -7.35 -1.86
CA TYR A 89 -18.33 -7.74 -1.24
C TYR A 89 -19.27 -6.55 -1.07
N TRP A 90 -18.79 -5.44 -0.50
CA TRP A 90 -19.61 -4.25 -0.30
C TRP A 90 -20.08 -3.63 -1.63
N LEU A 91 -19.26 -3.68 -2.67
CA LEU A 91 -19.65 -3.26 -4.01
C LEU A 91 -20.76 -4.13 -4.59
N MET A 92 -20.72 -5.45 -4.37
CA MET A 92 -21.78 -6.36 -4.81
C MET A 92 -23.09 -6.07 -4.06
N VAL A 93 -23.02 -5.91 -2.73
CA VAL A 93 -24.19 -5.60 -1.89
C VAL A 93 -24.79 -4.24 -2.26
N SER A 94 -23.97 -3.22 -2.50
CA SER A 94 -24.47 -1.89 -2.88
C SER A 94 -25.17 -1.92 -4.24
N ARG A 95 -24.64 -2.69 -5.21
CA ARG A 95 -25.33 -2.93 -6.49
C ARG A 95 -26.67 -3.62 -6.29
N GLN A 96 -26.74 -4.68 -5.48
CA GLN A 96 -28.01 -5.38 -5.23
C GLN A 96 -29.04 -4.47 -4.56
N LYS A 97 -28.64 -3.63 -3.59
CA LYS A 97 -29.54 -2.65 -2.97
C LYS A 97 -30.03 -1.59 -3.96
N GLY A 98 -29.19 -1.16 -4.91
CA GLY A 98 -29.59 -0.23 -5.97
C GLY A 98 -30.48 -0.86 -7.04
N VAL A 99 -30.26 -2.14 -7.39
CA VAL A 99 -31.12 -2.88 -8.34
C VAL A 99 -32.50 -3.17 -7.74
N ASN A 100 -32.58 -3.43 -6.42
CA ASN A 100 -33.86 -3.61 -5.73
C ASN A 100 -34.62 -2.28 -5.51
N GLN A 101 -34.06 -1.15 -5.97
CA GLN A 101 -34.75 0.13 -6.14
C GLN A 101 -35.22 0.34 -7.59
N SER A 102 -35.48 -0.74 -8.34
CA SER A 102 -36.45 -0.68 -9.46
C SER A 102 -37.84 -0.39 -8.86
N GLY A 103 -38.01 0.84 -8.38
CA GLY A 103 -39.27 1.34 -7.89
C GLY A 103 -40.20 1.36 -9.07
N VAL A 104 -41.12 0.38 -9.13
CA VAL A 104 -42.24 0.41 -10.08
C VAL A 104 -42.91 1.76 -9.90
N ARG A 105 -42.74 2.63 -10.89
CA ARG A 105 -43.29 3.98 -10.85
C ARG A 105 -44.59 3.96 -11.64
N TYR A 106 -45.71 4.12 -10.95
CA TYR A 106 -47.00 4.23 -11.60
C TYR A 106 -47.12 5.60 -12.25
N TYR A 107 -47.40 5.61 -13.56
CA TYR A 107 -47.79 6.82 -14.28
C TYR A 107 -49.31 6.85 -14.42
N TYR A 108 -49.91 8.00 -14.10
CA TYR A 108 -51.33 8.23 -14.28
C TYR A 108 -51.59 8.67 -15.73
N ILE A 109 -52.55 8.02 -16.37
CA ILE A 109 -53.07 8.45 -17.66
C ILE A 109 -54.58 8.61 -17.53
N GLN A 110 -55.08 9.77 -17.93
CA GLN A 110 -56.51 10.03 -18.00
C GLN A 110 -57.02 9.42 -19.32
N VAL A 111 -57.79 8.34 -19.21
CA VAL A 111 -58.40 7.71 -20.37
C VAL A 111 -59.70 8.47 -20.68
N PRO A 112 -59.81 9.12 -21.84
CA PRO A 112 -61.02 9.83 -22.21
C PRO A 112 -62.16 8.84 -22.49
N GLU A 113 -63.40 9.36 -22.46
CA GLU A 113 -64.58 8.57 -22.78
C GLU A 113 -64.46 7.94 -24.17
N GLN A 114 -64.64 6.63 -24.23
CA GLN A 114 -64.51 5.87 -25.47
C GLN A 114 -65.62 4.83 -25.58
N ILE A 115 -66.06 4.60 -26.81
CA ILE A 115 -67.06 3.58 -27.12
C ILE A 115 -66.29 2.36 -27.61
N VAL A 116 -66.22 1.33 -26.76
CA VAL A 116 -65.59 0.05 -27.09
C VAL A 116 -66.67 -1.02 -27.09
N ASP A 117 -66.81 -1.74 -28.19
CA ASP A 117 -67.78 -2.84 -28.36
C ASP A 117 -69.24 -2.47 -28.01
N GLY A 118 -69.63 -1.22 -28.28
CA GLY A 118 -71.00 -0.72 -28.07
C GLY A 118 -71.33 -0.28 -26.64
N VAL A 119 -70.36 -0.30 -25.73
CA VAL A 119 -70.50 0.21 -24.35
C VAL A 119 -69.73 1.52 -24.21
N ILE A 120 -70.37 2.52 -23.60
CA ILE A 120 -69.73 3.80 -23.27
C ILE A 120 -68.90 3.59 -22.00
N LEU A 121 -67.58 3.73 -22.12
CA LEU A 121 -66.66 3.70 -20.98
C LEU A 121 -66.50 5.12 -20.45
N GLU A 122 -66.97 5.34 -19.22
CA GLU A 122 -66.81 6.61 -18.51
C GLU A 122 -65.32 6.92 -18.26
N PRO A 123 -64.94 8.21 -18.25
CA PRO A 123 -63.54 8.61 -18.11
C PRO A 123 -62.96 8.08 -16.79
N THR A 124 -61.95 7.23 -16.90
CA THR A 124 -61.34 6.50 -15.79
C THR A 124 -59.84 6.76 -15.74
N THR A 125 -59.29 6.85 -14.53
CA THR A 125 -57.84 6.95 -14.30
C THR A 125 -57.26 5.55 -14.19
N GLU A 126 -56.33 5.19 -15.07
CA GLU A 126 -55.69 3.88 -15.07
C GLU A 126 -54.23 3.98 -14.60
N TYR A 127 -53.77 2.98 -13.86
CA TYR A 127 -52.43 2.90 -13.29
C TYR A 127 -51.58 1.92 -14.10
N ILE A 128 -50.65 2.44 -14.89
CA ILE A 128 -49.72 1.59 -15.65
C ILE A 128 -48.41 1.46 -14.86
N PRO A 129 -47.99 0.22 -14.49
CA PRO A 129 -46.68 0.01 -13.91
C PRO A 129 -45.61 0.13 -15.00
N VAL A 130 -44.63 1.00 -14.79
CA VAL A 130 -43.45 1.12 -15.65
C VAL A 130 -42.23 0.67 -14.86
N GLU A 131 -41.59 -0.39 -15.34
CA GLU A 131 -40.26 -0.80 -14.91
C GLU A 131 -39.22 0.07 -15.62
N GLN A 132 -38.28 0.66 -14.88
CA GLN A 132 -37.16 1.44 -15.45
C GLN A 132 -36.00 0.56 -15.88
#